data_AF-A0A926W8Y9-F1
#
_entry.id   AF-A0A926W8Y9-F1
#
_cell.length_a   1.000
_cell.length_b   1.000
_cell.length_c   1.000
_cell.angle_alpha   90.00
_cell.angle_beta   90.00
_cell.angle_gamma   90.00
#
_symmetry.space_group_name_H-M   'P 1'
#
loop_
_entity.id
_entity.type
_entity.pdbx_description
1 polymer ?
#
loop_
_entity_poly.entity_id
_entity_poly.type
_entity_poly.pdbx_seq_one_letter_code
_entity_poly.pdbx_strand_id
1 'polypeptide(L)'
;MATRSTMLYSAAAVRRMLGLSPSTPVQLREFFKVIWVAVKGQRPTFISKAQMKSHFVQHRQAEAAQLQVTDWLRDPGQFTVTNPESQSRHQVSCLRDRLECDCEDYYWQRQAFGRGCCKHGYAVLNYLGFDSLRTYLKEEQRQAEEETPARPTKPAYPRQLNLLAS
;
A
#
# COMPACT_ATOMS: atom_id res chain seq x y z
N MET A 1 -2.69 -21.31 1.54
CA MET A 1 -2.99 -20.27 0.52
C MET A 1 -3.59 -19.07 1.22
N ALA A 2 -2.93 -17.90 1.16
CA ALA A 2 -3.44 -16.68 1.77
C ALA A 2 -4.58 -16.13 0.91
N THR A 3 -5.78 -16.01 1.46
CA THR A 3 -6.89 -15.31 0.80
C THR A 3 -6.95 -13.86 1.27
N ARG A 4 -7.62 -13.01 0.49
CA ARG A 4 -7.88 -11.60 0.85
C ARG A 4 -8.49 -11.46 2.24
N SER A 5 -9.45 -12.33 2.57
CA SER A 5 -10.09 -12.38 3.88
C SER A 5 -9.11 -12.80 4.98
N THR A 6 -8.30 -13.83 4.75
CA THR A 6 -7.33 -14.30 5.77
C THR A 6 -6.30 -13.24 6.15
N MET A 7 -5.87 -12.41 5.18
CA MET A 7 -4.87 -11.37 5.43
C MET A 7 -5.41 -10.19 6.25
N LEU A 8 -6.58 -9.65 5.88
CA LEU A 8 -7.18 -8.51 6.57
C LEU A 8 -7.91 -8.91 7.85
N TYR A 9 -8.57 -10.07 7.84
CA TYR A 9 -9.51 -10.52 8.86
C TYR A 9 -8.94 -11.69 9.64
N SER A 10 -7.75 -11.49 10.21
CA SER A 10 -7.05 -12.51 10.99
C SER A 10 -7.45 -12.49 12.46
N ALA A 11 -7.39 -13.66 13.11
CA ALA A 11 -7.57 -13.76 14.57
C ALA A 11 -6.52 -12.93 15.32
N ALA A 12 -5.30 -12.81 14.79
CA ALA A 12 -4.25 -11.98 15.35
C ALA A 12 -4.61 -10.49 15.34
N ALA A 13 -5.21 -9.98 14.25
CA ALA A 13 -5.68 -8.59 14.19
C ALA A 13 -6.78 -8.33 15.23
N VAL A 14 -7.75 -9.25 15.36
CA VAL A 14 -8.83 -9.13 16.35
C VAL A 14 -8.30 -9.17 17.78
N ARG A 15 -7.33 -10.03 18.09
CA ARG A 15 -6.69 -10.06 19.42
C ARG A 15 -6.03 -8.73 19.76
N ARG A 16 -5.29 -8.13 18.83
CA ARG A 16 -4.67 -6.81 19.03
C ARG A 16 -5.72 -5.72 19.27
N MET A 17 -6.77 -5.68 18.44
CA MET A 17 -7.85 -4.69 18.59
C MET A 17 -8.61 -4.79 19.91
N LEU A 18 -8.79 -6.00 20.43
CA LEU A 18 -9.52 -6.25 21.68
C LEU A 18 -8.60 -6.33 22.92
N GLY A 19 -7.30 -6.10 22.78
CA GLY A 19 -6.34 -6.21 23.88
C GLY A 19 -6.22 -7.62 24.48
N LEU A 20 -6.44 -8.66 23.67
CA LEU A 20 -6.42 -10.06 24.10
C LEU A 20 -5.01 -10.65 23.99
N SER A 21 -4.72 -11.64 24.85
CA SER A 21 -3.48 -12.42 24.76
C SER A 21 -3.36 -13.16 23.42
N PRO A 22 -2.14 -13.33 22.86
CA PRO A 22 -1.92 -14.09 21.62
C PRO A 22 -2.47 -15.52 21.65
N SER A 23 -2.51 -16.15 22.84
CA SER A 23 -3.00 -17.52 23.03
C SER A 23 -4.52 -17.63 23.14
N THR A 24 -5.24 -16.51 23.27
CA THR A 24 -6.71 -16.54 23.43
C THR A 24 -7.37 -17.08 22.15
N PRO A 25 -8.21 -18.14 22.25
CA PRO A 25 -8.94 -18.65 21.10
C PRO A 25 -10.01 -17.65 20.66
N VAL A 26 -10.02 -17.31 19.37
CA VAL A 26 -10.97 -16.37 18.76
C VAL A 26 -11.62 -17.06 17.58
N GLN A 27 -12.95 -17.05 17.54
CA GLN A 27 -13.73 -17.52 16.41
C GLN A 27 -14.19 -16.34 15.57
N LEU A 28 -14.00 -16.44 14.25
CA LEU A 28 -14.36 -15.39 13.29
C LEU A 28 -15.37 -15.93 12.29
N ARG A 29 -16.40 -15.13 12.01
CA ARG A 29 -17.31 -15.35 10.87
C ARG A 29 -17.48 -14.05 10.11
N GLU A 30 -17.22 -14.10 8.81
CA GLU A 30 -17.32 -12.93 7.93
C GLU A 30 -18.77 -12.73 7.49
N PHE A 31 -19.29 -11.51 7.64
CA PHE A 31 -20.58 -11.07 7.09
C PHE A 31 -20.34 -9.95 6.07
N PHE A 32 -21.41 -9.42 5.45
CA PHE A 32 -21.29 -8.44 4.36
C PHE A 32 -20.48 -7.18 4.77
N LYS A 33 -20.87 -6.50 5.87
CA LYS A 33 -20.22 -5.26 6.36
C LYS A 33 -19.39 -5.42 7.62
N VAL A 34 -19.58 -6.52 8.35
CA VAL A 34 -19.03 -6.73 9.69
C VAL A 34 -18.41 -8.12 9.79
N ILE A 35 -17.64 -8.32 10.85
CA ILE A 35 -17.06 -9.60 11.24
C ILE A 35 -17.62 -9.92 12.61
N TRP A 36 -18.28 -11.05 12.72
CA TRP A 36 -18.71 -11.58 13.99
C TRP A 36 -17.52 -12.24 14.68
N VAL A 37 -17.31 -11.86 15.94
CA VAL A 37 -16.20 -12.30 16.77
C VAL A 37 -16.78 -12.93 18.03
N ALA A 38 -16.35 -14.16 18.32
CA ALA A 38 -16.64 -14.81 19.60
C ALA A 38 -15.34 -15.18 20.32
N VAL A 39 -15.28 -14.83 21.59
CA VAL A 39 -14.18 -15.10 22.52
C VAL A 39 -14.78 -15.81 23.73
N LYS A 40 -14.14 -16.88 24.19
CA LYS A 40 -14.64 -17.67 25.33
C LYS A 40 -14.77 -16.79 26.57
N GLY A 41 -15.95 -16.77 27.19
CA GLY A 41 -16.23 -15.98 28.39
C GLY A 41 -16.60 -14.51 28.15
N GLN A 42 -16.66 -14.07 26.89
CA GLN A 42 -17.13 -12.72 26.54
C GLN A 42 -18.38 -12.79 25.66
N ARG A 43 -19.21 -11.74 25.70
CA ARG A 43 -20.35 -11.62 24.79
C ARG A 43 -19.82 -11.47 23.35
N PRO A 44 -20.37 -12.20 22.36
CA PRO A 44 -19.97 -12.02 20.98
C PRO A 44 -20.16 -10.59 20.50
N THR A 45 -19.22 -10.09 19.71
CA THR A 45 -19.21 -8.71 19.20
C THR A 45 -19.11 -8.68 17.69
N PHE A 46 -19.50 -7.56 17.10
CA PHE A 46 -19.34 -7.29 15.68
C PHE A 46 -18.31 -6.18 15.49
N ILE A 47 -17.30 -6.43 14.66
CA ILE A 47 -16.30 -5.43 14.27
C ILE A 47 -16.55 -5.07 12.81
N SER A 48 -16.60 -3.78 12.49
CA SER A 48 -16.78 -3.38 11.10
C SER A 48 -15.55 -3.71 10.25
N LYS A 49 -15.75 -4.09 8.97
CA LYS A 49 -14.64 -4.30 8.04
C LYS A 49 -13.81 -3.04 7.82
N ALA A 50 -14.42 -1.85 7.97
CA ALA A 50 -13.73 -0.57 7.91
C ALA A 50 -12.72 -0.42 9.06
N GLN A 51 -13.12 -0.72 10.30
CA GLN A 51 -12.22 -0.70 11.46
C GLN A 51 -11.07 -1.70 11.29
N MET A 52 -11.34 -2.91 10.78
CA MET A 52 -10.29 -3.91 10.53
C MET A 52 -9.26 -3.43 9.51
N LYS A 53 -9.70 -2.79 8.41
CA LYS A 53 -8.81 -2.20 7.41
C LYS A 53 -7.98 -1.06 7.99
N SER A 54 -8.61 -0.17 8.76
CA SER A 54 -7.91 0.93 9.43
C SER A 54 -6.85 0.42 10.40
N HIS A 55 -7.19 -0.56 11.24
CA HIS A 55 -6.24 -1.20 12.15
C HIS A 55 -5.09 -1.90 11.40
N PHE A 56 -5.38 -2.56 10.27
CA PHE A 56 -4.32 -3.18 9.43
C PHE A 56 -3.30 -2.14 8.95
N VAL A 57 -3.77 -1.00 8.42
CA VAL A 57 -2.91 0.10 7.95
C VAL A 57 -2.11 0.69 9.11
N GLN A 58 -2.79 1.04 10.21
CA GLN A 58 -2.15 1.64 11.40
C GLN A 58 -1.07 0.71 11.98
N HIS A 59 -1.35 -0.58 12.06
CA HIS A 59 -0.37 -1.56 12.55
C HIS A 59 0.86 -1.63 11.65
N ARG A 60 0.67 -1.63 10.32
CA ARG A 60 1.80 -1.63 9.36
C ARG A 60 2.61 -0.34 9.43
N GLN A 61 1.96 0.82 9.60
CA GLN A 61 2.64 2.10 9.80
C GLN A 61 3.44 2.12 11.11
N ALA A 62 2.87 1.56 12.19
CA ALA A 62 3.56 1.44 13.47
C ALA A 62 4.80 0.51 13.38
N GLU A 63 4.68 -0.63 12.70
CA GLU A 63 5.82 -1.52 12.42
C GLU A 63 6.88 -0.85 11.54
N ALA A 64 6.46 -0.01 10.59
CA ALA A 64 7.35 0.69 9.68
C ALA A 64 8.22 1.75 10.39
N ALA A 65 7.71 2.39 11.44
CA ALA A 65 8.42 3.43 12.18
C ALA A 65 9.71 2.95 12.86
N GLN A 66 9.86 1.63 13.05
CA GLN A 66 11.04 1.01 13.66
C GLN A 66 12.11 0.61 12.63
N LEU A 67 11.82 0.77 11.33
CA LEU A 67 12.71 0.34 10.25
C LEU A 67 13.65 1.47 9.83
N GLN A 68 14.86 1.11 9.42
CA GLN A 68 15.85 2.04 8.88
C GLN A 68 15.82 2.00 7.36
N VAL A 69 15.78 3.17 6.73
CA VAL A 69 15.78 3.32 5.27
C VAL A 69 17.12 3.88 4.82
N THR A 70 17.69 3.30 3.77
CA THR A 70 18.90 3.78 3.10
C THR A 70 18.62 3.91 1.61
N ASP A 71 18.81 5.10 1.06
CA ASP A 71 18.64 5.41 -0.35
C ASP A 71 19.87 5.01 -1.18
N TRP A 72 19.65 4.65 -2.44
CA TRP A 72 20.73 4.28 -3.35
C TRP A 72 21.18 5.50 -4.15
N LEU A 73 22.35 6.04 -3.82
CA LEU A 73 22.90 7.24 -4.46
C LEU A 73 23.01 7.15 -6.00
N ARG A 74 23.20 5.94 -6.55
CA ARG A 74 23.36 5.71 -7.99
C ARG A 74 22.05 5.44 -8.72
N ASP A 75 21.01 5.01 -7.99
CA ASP A 75 19.75 4.56 -8.56
C ASP A 75 18.59 5.27 -7.84
N PRO A 76 18.24 6.50 -8.27
CA PRO A 76 17.15 7.25 -7.68
C PRO A 76 15.85 6.44 -7.68
N GLY A 77 15.15 6.46 -6.54
CA GLY A 77 13.93 5.68 -6.34
C GLY A 77 14.17 4.24 -5.88
N GLN A 78 15.41 3.80 -5.68
CA GLN A 78 15.74 2.53 -5.03
C GLN A 78 16.14 2.73 -3.58
N PHE A 79 15.61 1.87 -2.70
CA PHE A 79 15.83 1.94 -1.26
C PHE A 79 16.11 0.55 -0.68
N THR A 80 16.95 0.50 0.34
CA THR A 80 17.10 -0.66 1.22
C THR A 80 16.47 -0.36 2.56
N VAL A 81 15.51 -1.17 2.97
CA VAL A 81 14.87 -1.09 4.27
C VAL A 81 15.42 -2.21 5.16
N THR A 82 15.99 -1.84 6.30
CA THR A 82 16.61 -2.75 7.26
C THR A 82 15.80 -2.78 8.55
N ASN A 83 15.48 -3.98 9.03
CA ASN A 83 14.97 -4.14 10.40
C ASN A 83 16.16 -4.25 11.36
N PRO A 84 16.39 -3.29 12.27
CA PRO A 84 17.52 -3.33 13.19
C PRO A 84 17.47 -4.52 14.17
N GLU A 85 16.28 -5.03 14.50
CA GLU A 85 16.12 -6.14 15.43
C GLU A 85 16.53 -7.48 14.81
N SER A 86 16.02 -7.78 13.62
CA SER A 86 16.28 -9.06 12.92
C SER A 86 17.43 -9.01 11.93
N GLN A 87 17.99 -7.84 11.66
CA GLN A 87 19.00 -7.57 10.61
C GLN A 87 18.56 -7.97 9.18
N SER A 88 17.26 -8.23 8.99
CA SER A 88 16.70 -8.53 7.66
C SER A 88 16.65 -7.29 6.80
N ARG A 89 16.97 -7.44 5.51
CA ARG A 89 17.01 -6.36 4.52
C ARG A 89 16.05 -6.66 3.38
N HIS A 90 15.35 -5.63 2.94
CA HIS A 90 14.39 -5.70 1.83
C HIS A 90 14.60 -4.52 0.89
N GLN A 91 14.57 -4.79 -0.41
CA GLN A 91 14.63 -3.75 -1.44
C GLN A 91 13.22 -3.20 -1.69
N VAL A 92 13.14 -1.89 -1.85
CA VAL A 92 11.91 -1.18 -2.21
C VAL A 92 12.20 -0.24 -3.37
N SER A 93 11.38 -0.35 -4.41
CA SER A 93 11.49 0.44 -5.64
C SER A 93 10.28 1.36 -5.78
N CYS A 94 10.55 2.65 -5.93
CA CYS A 94 9.57 3.67 -6.27
C CYS A 94 9.39 3.71 -7.78
N LEU A 95 8.20 3.31 -8.25
CA LEU A 95 7.78 3.44 -9.64
C LEU A 95 6.69 4.52 -9.72
N ARG A 96 6.46 5.04 -10.94
CA ARG A 96 5.47 6.11 -11.20
C ARG A 96 4.05 5.75 -10.74
N ASP A 97 3.67 4.48 -10.80
CA ASP A 97 2.29 4.02 -10.53
C ASP A 97 2.16 3.15 -9.28
N ARG A 98 3.27 2.78 -8.63
CA ARG A 98 3.29 1.86 -7.47
C ARG A 98 4.61 1.88 -6.72
N LEU A 99 4.59 1.32 -5.51
CA LEU A 99 5.79 0.86 -4.80
C LEU A 99 5.94 -0.64 -5.01
N GLU A 100 7.15 -1.11 -5.27
CA GLU A 100 7.48 -2.54 -5.29
C GLU A 100 8.38 -2.90 -4.12
N CYS A 101 8.18 -4.07 -3.53
CA CYS A 101 9.03 -4.58 -2.46
C CYS A 101 9.27 -6.08 -2.68
N ASP A 102 10.47 -6.55 -2.36
CA ASP A 102 10.85 -7.96 -2.50
C ASP A 102 10.31 -8.87 -1.37
N CYS A 103 9.63 -8.32 -0.36
CA CYS A 103 9.19 -9.09 0.79
C CYS A 103 7.94 -9.95 0.49
N GLU A 104 7.82 -11.06 1.23
CA GLU A 104 6.70 -12.00 1.09
C GLU A 104 5.33 -11.35 1.37
N ASP A 105 5.25 -10.47 2.37
CA ASP A 105 4.02 -9.73 2.69
C ASP A 105 3.55 -8.86 1.51
N TYR A 106 4.47 -8.18 0.82
CA TYR A 106 4.13 -7.41 -0.38
C TYR A 106 3.61 -8.32 -1.50
N TYR A 107 4.27 -9.45 -1.73
CA TYR A 107 3.82 -10.43 -2.72
C TYR A 107 2.37 -10.85 -2.47
N TRP A 108 2.04 -11.29 -1.24
CA TRP A 108 0.69 -11.73 -0.91
C TRP A 108 -0.33 -10.59 -0.98
N GLN A 109 0.04 -9.36 -0.59
CA GLN A 109 -0.85 -8.20 -0.74
C GLN A 109 -1.14 -7.91 -2.20
N ARG A 110 -0.12 -7.96 -3.07
CA ARG A 110 -0.31 -7.78 -4.52
C ARG A 110 -1.23 -8.84 -5.11
N GLN A 111 -1.09 -10.10 -4.71
CA GLN A 111 -1.99 -11.17 -5.13
C GLN A 111 -3.44 -10.95 -4.63
N ALA A 112 -3.61 -10.48 -3.40
CA ALA A 112 -4.92 -10.32 -2.78
C ALA A 112 -5.68 -9.05 -3.22
N PHE A 113 -4.98 -7.96 -3.54
CA PHE A 113 -5.56 -6.64 -3.78
C PHE A 113 -5.19 -6.01 -5.12
N GLY A 114 -4.29 -6.63 -5.90
CA GLY A 114 -3.71 -6.06 -7.12
C GLY A 114 -2.63 -4.99 -6.88
N ARG A 115 -2.54 -4.47 -5.65
CA ARG A 115 -1.53 -3.49 -5.20
C ARG A 115 -1.16 -3.81 -3.75
N GLY A 116 0.09 -3.57 -3.36
CA GLY A 116 0.56 -3.81 -1.99
C GLY A 116 1.21 -2.56 -1.41
N CYS A 117 1.14 -2.43 -0.08
CA CYS A 117 1.96 -1.52 0.69
C CYS A 117 2.29 -2.22 2.01
N CYS A 118 3.39 -2.97 1.98
CA CYS A 118 3.92 -3.65 3.16
C CYS A 118 4.56 -2.65 4.12
N LYS A 119 4.98 -3.11 5.31
CA LYS A 119 5.68 -2.26 6.28
C LYS A 119 6.93 -1.58 5.70
N HIS A 120 7.67 -2.23 4.81
CA HIS A 120 8.85 -1.64 4.17
C HIS A 120 8.46 -0.50 3.23
N GLY A 121 7.37 -0.66 2.48
CA GLY A 121 6.81 0.42 1.65
C GLY A 121 6.39 1.62 2.49
N TYR A 122 5.73 1.41 3.63
CA TYR A 122 5.41 2.51 4.55
C TYR A 122 6.66 3.20 5.12
N ALA A 123 7.75 2.46 5.41
CA ALA A 123 8.98 3.06 5.89
C ALA A 123 9.60 4.00 4.84
N VAL A 124 9.61 3.59 3.57
CA VAL A 124 10.06 4.44 2.46
C VAL A 124 9.14 5.64 2.27
N LEU A 125 7.82 5.46 2.34
CA LEU A 125 6.87 6.58 2.25
C LEU A 125 7.12 7.62 3.36
N ASN A 126 7.31 7.17 4.60
CA ASN A 126 7.63 8.06 5.72
C ASN A 126 8.97 8.78 5.52
N TYR A 127 10.00 8.08 5.03
CA TYR A 127 11.31 8.66 4.69
C TYR A 127 11.19 9.76 3.63
N LEU A 128 10.33 9.56 2.64
CA LEU A 128 10.03 10.53 1.58
C LEU A 128 9.05 11.64 2.00
N GLY A 129 8.54 11.63 3.24
CA GLY A 129 7.62 12.65 3.75
C GLY A 129 6.15 12.45 3.34
N PHE A 130 5.73 11.23 2.99
CA PHE A 130 4.35 10.89 2.64
C PHE A 130 3.68 10.03 3.71
N ASP A 131 2.46 10.39 4.12
CA ASP A 131 1.69 9.60 5.11
C ASP A 131 1.02 8.34 4.51
N SER A 132 0.87 8.29 3.19
CA SER A 132 0.14 7.22 2.51
C SER A 132 0.63 6.96 1.09
N LEU A 133 0.40 5.73 0.60
CA LEU A 133 0.63 5.39 -0.79
C LEU A 133 -0.20 6.27 -1.74
N ARG A 134 -1.41 6.66 -1.34
CA ARG A 134 -2.30 7.49 -2.16
C ARG A 134 -1.73 8.89 -2.38
N THR A 135 -1.16 9.50 -1.34
CA THR A 135 -0.57 10.84 -1.43
C THR A 135 0.67 10.83 -2.31
N TYR A 136 1.54 9.83 -2.14
CA TYR A 136 2.69 9.60 -3.01
C TYR A 136 2.29 9.45 -4.49
N LEU A 137 1.36 8.55 -4.81
CA LEU A 137 0.96 8.31 -6.20
C LEU A 137 0.32 9.52 -6.89
N LYS A 138 -0.37 10.38 -6.14
CA LYS A 138 -0.91 11.63 -6.68
C LYS A 138 0.18 12.62 -7.03
N GLU A 139 1.22 12.69 -6.21
CA GLU A 139 2.36 13.58 -6.41
C GLU A 139 3.17 13.15 -7.64
N GLU A 140 3.46 11.85 -7.77
CA GLU A 140 4.13 11.27 -8.95
C GLU A 140 3.34 11.53 -10.24
N GLN A 141 2.00 11.39 -10.18
CA GLN A 141 1.14 11.70 -11.33
C GLN A 141 1.24 13.17 -11.73
N ARG A 142 1.24 14.09 -10.77
CA ARG A 142 1.39 15.53 -11.03
C ARG A 142 2.74 15.83 -11.68
N GLN A 143 3.83 15.27 -11.15
CA GLN A 143 5.16 15.48 -11.72
C GLN A 143 5.27 14.92 -13.14
N ALA A 144 4.68 13.75 -13.41
CA ALA A 144 4.65 13.18 -14.76
C ALA A 144 3.86 14.04 -15.77
N GLU A 145 2.80 14.71 -15.32
CA GLU A 145 2.04 15.66 -16.14
C GLU A 145 2.84 16.94 -16.44
N GLU A 146 3.60 17.45 -15.47
CA GLU A 146 4.47 18.63 -15.62
C GLU A 146 5.69 18.36 -16.51
N GLU A 147 6.28 17.17 -16.44
CA GLU A 147 7.43 16.76 -17.27
C GLU A 147 7.06 16.46 -18.73
N THR A 148 5.78 16.24 -19.04
CA THR A 148 5.35 15.96 -20.41
C THR A 148 5.46 17.26 -21.22
N PRO A 149 6.48 17.42 -22.10
CA PRO A 149 6.65 18.67 -22.83
C PRO A 149 5.38 18.95 -23.63
N ALA A 150 4.90 20.19 -23.57
CA ALA A 150 3.71 20.63 -24.26
C ALA A 150 3.72 20.06 -25.68
N ARG A 151 2.76 19.16 -25.95
CA ARG A 151 2.63 18.50 -27.24
C ARG A 151 2.71 19.60 -28.30
N PRO A 152 3.68 19.57 -29.22
CA PRO A 152 3.82 20.64 -30.19
C PRO A 152 2.46 20.81 -30.86
N THR A 153 1.84 21.96 -30.65
CA THR A 153 0.56 22.28 -31.27
C THR A 153 0.78 22.04 -32.76
N LYS A 154 0.04 21.09 -33.33
CA LYS A 154 0.12 20.81 -34.78
C LYS A 154 0.09 22.17 -35.47
N PRO A 155 1.11 22.52 -36.30
CA PRO A 155 1.05 23.76 -37.03
C PRO A 155 -0.27 23.76 -37.78
N ALA A 156 -1.02 24.86 -37.65
CA ALA A 156 -2.25 25.04 -38.41
C ALA A 156 -1.86 24.99 -39.88
N TYR A 157 -1.98 23.83 -40.53
CA TYR A 157 -1.75 23.73 -41.95
C TYR A 157 -2.78 24.64 -42.61
N PRO A 158 -2.37 25.64 -43.40
CA PRO A 158 -3.31 26.45 -44.14
C PRO A 158 -4.11 25.49 -45.03
N ARG A 159 -5.43 25.51 -44.86
CA ARG A 159 -6.39 24.76 -45.66
C ARG A 159 -6.18 25.17 -47.11
N GLN A 160 -5.41 24.41 -47.89
CA GLN A 160 -5.27 24.63 -49.32
C GLN A 160 -6.69 24.46 -49.91
N LEU A 161 -7.32 25.59 -50.19
CA LEU A 161 -8.55 25.67 -50.95
C LEU A 161 -8.23 25.15 -52.35
N ASN A 162 -8.75 23.97 -52.68
CA ASN A 162 -8.80 23.46 -54.04
C ASN A 162 -9.62 24.43 -54.91
N LEU A 163 -8.94 25.38 -55.52
CA LEU A 163 -9.40 26.12 -56.69
C LEU A 163 -9.03 25.29 -57.92
N LEU A 164 -9.89 24.33 -58.27
CA LEU A 164 -9.93 23.77 -59.61
C LEU A 164 -11.37 23.91 -60.12
N ALA A 165 -11.63 25.09 -60.67
CA ALA A 165 -12.69 25.32 -61.63
C ALA A 165 -12.02 25.60 -62.97
N SER A 166 -12.14 24.67 -63.91
CA SER A 166 -12.19 24.86 -65.37
C SER A 166 -12.52 23.51 -66.00
#